data_AF-A0A1Y1VK40-F1
#
_entry.id   AF-A0A1Y1VK40-F1
#
_cell.length_a   1.000
_cell.length_b   1.000
_cell.length_c   1.000
_cell.angle_alpha   90.00
_cell.angle_beta   90.00
_cell.angle_gamma   90.00
#
_symmetry.space_group_name_H-M   'P 1'
#
loop_
_entity.id
_entity.type
_entity.pdbx_description
1 polymer ?
#
loop_
_entity_poly.entity_id
_entity_poly.type
_entity_poly.pdbx_seq_one_letter_code
_entity_poly.pdbx_strand_id
1 'polypeptide(L)'
;MFDYQFEWKNPHAGKVYVTGNFDNWQKTNELEKQPDGTFKKVIPLPSNKEKIIYKFVVDGNWVIDNSMPIEDDGMGNQNNCFNIPVEVTEIVAAAAEEDLIQINKQEEQERIRLAEEERLKKEQEEQERIRLAEEERLKKEQEEQERIRLAEEERLKKEQEEQERIRLAEEERLKKEQEEQERIRLAEEERLKKEQEEQKLRMKQLEDIKKLLSEDNDIYTIRERNKSSSKQKPISRSINESLVIKKEQQVNESKTRYIVYGLTCIGILAVLIYILSTY
;
A
#
# COMPACT_ATOMS: atom_id res chain seq x y z
N MET A 1 -57.59 37.38 -20.81
CA MET A 1 -58.20 38.40 -21.68
C MET A 1 -58.74 37.70 -22.91
N PHE A 2 -59.75 38.25 -23.57
CA PHE A 2 -60.28 37.71 -24.81
C PHE A 2 -60.51 38.82 -25.82
N ASP A 3 -60.34 38.51 -27.09
CA ASP A 3 -60.46 39.48 -28.16
C ASP A 3 -61.93 39.64 -28.60
N TYR A 4 -62.43 40.88 -28.57
CA TYR A 4 -63.77 41.22 -29.06
C TYR A 4 -63.69 42.32 -30.11
N GLN A 5 -64.32 42.11 -31.26
CA GLN A 5 -64.39 43.12 -32.32
C GLN A 5 -65.60 44.01 -32.12
N PHE A 6 -65.37 45.27 -31.74
CA PHE A 6 -66.40 46.30 -31.79
C PHE A 6 -66.57 46.81 -33.22
N GLU A 7 -67.82 47.04 -33.62
CA GLU A 7 -68.20 47.58 -34.92
C GLU A 7 -69.17 48.76 -34.74
N TRP A 8 -69.02 49.80 -35.56
CA TRP A 8 -69.97 50.91 -35.65
C TRP A 8 -70.31 51.21 -37.11
N LYS A 9 -71.61 51.34 -37.42
CA LYS A 9 -72.14 51.45 -38.79
C LYS A 9 -72.63 52.86 -39.09
N ASN A 10 -71.72 53.74 -39.49
CA ASN A 10 -72.08 55.07 -40.01
C ASN A 10 -71.02 55.59 -41.01
N PRO A 11 -71.27 55.57 -42.33
CA PRO A 11 -70.29 56.02 -43.32
C PRO A 11 -69.97 57.52 -43.23
N HIS A 12 -70.87 58.32 -42.65
CA HIS A 12 -70.71 59.77 -42.50
C HIS A 12 -69.95 60.20 -41.24
N ALA A 13 -69.67 59.28 -40.32
CA ALA A 13 -68.86 59.59 -39.14
C ALA A 13 -67.40 59.90 -39.53
N GLY A 14 -66.78 60.81 -38.79
CA GLY A 14 -65.36 61.16 -38.90
C GLY A 14 -64.48 60.26 -38.03
N LYS A 15 -64.55 60.45 -36.71
CA LYS A 15 -63.85 59.65 -35.69
C LYS A 15 -64.84 58.89 -34.81
N VAL A 16 -64.51 57.64 -34.50
CA VAL A 16 -65.29 56.77 -33.62
C VAL A 16 -64.37 56.16 -32.57
N TYR A 17 -64.70 56.33 -31.31
CA TYR A 17 -64.08 55.61 -30.19
C TYR A 17 -65.10 54.68 -29.56
N VAL A 18 -64.64 53.57 -29.00
CA VAL A 18 -65.42 52.77 -28.03
C VAL A 18 -64.75 52.86 -26.67
N THR A 19 -65.55 52.88 -25.61
CA THR A 19 -65.06 53.04 -24.24
C THR A 19 -66.06 52.45 -23.26
N GLY A 20 -65.59 52.03 -22.09
CA GLY A 20 -66.41 51.32 -21.12
C GLY A 20 -65.67 51.00 -19.83
N ASN A 21 -66.17 50.03 -19.06
CA ASN A 21 -65.51 49.57 -17.85
C ASN A 21 -64.08 49.04 -18.10
N PHE A 22 -63.83 48.41 -19.25
CA PHE A 22 -62.53 47.85 -19.63
C PHE A 22 -61.42 48.89 -19.88
N ASP A 23 -61.76 50.17 -20.15
CA ASP A 23 -60.79 51.26 -20.28
C ASP A 23 -61.02 52.42 -19.29
N ASN A 24 -61.82 52.18 -18.24
CA ASN A 24 -62.26 53.19 -17.26
C ASN A 24 -62.90 54.43 -17.91
N TRP A 25 -63.66 54.24 -19.00
CA TRP A 25 -64.36 55.31 -19.73
C TRP A 25 -63.45 56.40 -20.34
N GLN A 26 -62.17 56.10 -20.56
CA GLN A 26 -61.15 57.05 -20.98
C GLN A 26 -61.06 57.31 -22.50
N LYS A 27 -61.86 56.62 -23.33
CA LYS A 27 -61.87 56.75 -24.81
C LYS A 27 -60.53 56.37 -25.45
N THR A 28 -59.84 55.36 -24.90
CA THR A 28 -58.50 54.98 -25.40
C THR A 28 -58.54 54.20 -26.73
N ASN A 29 -59.71 53.69 -27.11
CA ASN A 29 -59.87 52.79 -28.24
C ASN A 29 -60.56 53.47 -29.44
N GLU A 30 -59.78 54.18 -30.27
CA GLU A 30 -60.23 54.66 -31.59
C GLU A 30 -60.42 53.46 -32.54
N LEU A 31 -61.56 53.38 -33.23
CA LEU A 31 -61.90 52.37 -34.23
C LEU A 31 -61.42 52.78 -35.63
N GLU A 32 -61.05 51.79 -36.44
CA GLU A 32 -60.51 52.00 -37.77
C GLU A 32 -61.62 52.01 -38.83
N LYS A 33 -61.69 53.10 -39.61
CA LYS A 33 -62.67 53.24 -40.70
C LYS A 33 -62.34 52.30 -41.85
N GLN A 34 -63.32 51.49 -42.23
CA GLN A 34 -63.23 50.46 -43.25
C GLN A 34 -63.70 50.98 -44.63
N PRO A 35 -63.31 50.34 -45.74
CA PRO A 35 -63.73 50.75 -47.09
C PRO A 35 -65.25 50.70 -47.34
N ASP A 36 -65.98 49.88 -46.58
CA ASP A 36 -67.45 49.77 -46.63
C ASP A 36 -68.18 50.89 -45.85
N GLY A 37 -67.43 51.79 -45.19
CA GLY A 37 -67.97 52.85 -44.34
C GLY A 37 -68.31 52.44 -42.91
N THR A 38 -68.04 51.19 -42.52
CA THR A 38 -68.07 50.76 -41.11
C THR A 38 -66.80 51.19 -40.38
N PHE A 39 -66.82 51.15 -39.05
CA PHE A 39 -65.65 51.34 -38.19
C PHE A 39 -65.49 50.07 -37.37
N LYS A 40 -64.27 49.52 -37.28
CA LYS A 40 -64.00 48.24 -36.61
C LYS A 40 -62.71 48.29 -35.80
N LYS A 41 -62.67 47.56 -34.68
CA LYS A 41 -61.42 47.27 -33.93
C LYS A 41 -61.59 46.08 -33.02
N VAL A 42 -60.57 45.22 -32.98
CA VAL A 42 -60.43 44.16 -31.98
C VAL A 42 -59.82 44.76 -30.72
N ILE A 43 -60.43 44.49 -29.57
CA ILE A 43 -59.98 44.97 -28.26
C ILE A 43 -59.85 43.75 -27.33
N PRO A 44 -58.70 43.58 -26.64
CA PRO A 44 -58.57 42.58 -25.60
C PRO A 44 -59.34 43.03 -24.36
N LEU A 45 -60.43 42.32 -24.07
CA LEU A 45 -61.30 42.57 -22.91
C LEU A 45 -60.91 41.68 -21.72
N PRO A 46 -61.20 42.12 -20.48
CA PRO A 46 -61.04 41.25 -19.31
C PRO A 46 -61.92 40.01 -19.44
N SER A 47 -61.41 38.85 -19.04
CA SER A 47 -62.15 37.57 -19.06
C SER A 47 -62.82 37.25 -17.72
N ASN A 48 -62.99 38.26 -16.86
CA ASN A 48 -63.72 38.09 -15.60
C ASN A 48 -65.22 37.88 -15.89
N LYS A 49 -66.00 37.41 -14.91
CA LYS A 49 -67.45 37.19 -15.10
C LYS A 49 -68.27 38.49 -15.04
N GLU A 50 -67.61 39.64 -15.15
CA GLU A 50 -68.24 40.95 -15.10
C GLU A 50 -68.88 41.30 -16.45
N LYS A 51 -70.00 42.00 -16.41
CA LYS A 51 -70.66 42.48 -17.62
C LYS A 51 -69.80 43.56 -18.28
N ILE A 52 -69.64 43.50 -19.60
CA ILE A 52 -69.03 44.58 -20.36
C ILE A 52 -70.09 45.66 -20.57
N ILE A 53 -69.83 46.88 -20.08
CA ILE A 53 -70.70 48.04 -20.23
C ILE A 53 -69.90 49.11 -20.97
N TYR A 54 -70.44 49.59 -22.09
CA TYR A 54 -69.70 50.42 -23.04
C TYR A 54 -70.59 51.42 -23.79
N LYS A 55 -69.95 52.38 -24.44
CA LYS A 55 -70.60 53.38 -25.31
C LYS A 55 -69.65 53.81 -26.42
N PHE A 56 -70.21 54.32 -27.52
CA PHE A 56 -69.43 54.91 -28.60
C PHE A 56 -69.32 56.42 -28.44
N VAL A 57 -68.20 56.99 -28.88
CA VAL A 57 -68.01 58.44 -28.98
C VAL A 57 -67.74 58.76 -30.45
N VAL A 58 -68.75 59.30 -31.11
CA VAL A 58 -68.77 59.57 -32.56
C VAL A 58 -68.70 61.08 -32.77
N ASP A 59 -67.60 61.55 -33.35
CA ASP A 59 -67.32 62.99 -33.58
C ASP A 59 -67.54 63.85 -32.32
N GLY A 60 -67.14 63.32 -31.16
CA GLY A 60 -67.29 63.93 -29.83
C GLY A 60 -68.59 63.61 -29.09
N ASN A 61 -69.62 63.09 -29.78
CA ASN A 61 -70.93 62.81 -29.22
C ASN A 61 -71.01 61.40 -28.63
N TRP A 62 -71.54 61.26 -27.41
CA TRP A 62 -71.75 59.98 -26.76
C TRP A 62 -73.03 59.31 -27.28
N VAL A 63 -72.90 58.19 -27.99
CA VAL A 63 -74.00 57.48 -28.66
C VAL A 63 -73.97 55.98 -28.37
N ILE A 64 -75.14 55.34 -28.42
CA ILE A 64 -75.31 53.89 -28.31
C ILE A 64 -75.66 53.29 -29.68
N ASP A 65 -75.32 52.02 -29.88
CA ASP A 65 -75.86 51.23 -30.98
C ASP A 65 -77.22 50.66 -30.55
N ASN A 66 -78.30 51.12 -31.18
CA ASN A 66 -79.66 50.67 -30.87
C ASN A 66 -79.98 49.25 -31.38
N SER A 67 -79.05 48.60 -32.10
CA SER A 67 -79.15 47.19 -32.50
C SER A 67 -78.50 46.22 -31.50
N MET A 68 -77.73 46.74 -30.54
CA MET A 68 -77.07 45.97 -29.47
C MET A 68 -77.86 46.06 -28.16
N PRO A 69 -77.68 45.14 -27.19
CA PRO A 69 -78.33 45.22 -25.89
C PRO A 69 -77.99 46.53 -25.17
N ILE A 70 -78.95 47.06 -24.41
CA ILE A 70 -78.87 48.33 -23.71
C ILE A 70 -79.20 48.13 -22.23
N GLU A 71 -78.51 48.87 -21.37
CA GLU A 71 -78.75 48.92 -19.93
C GLU A 71 -78.78 50.37 -19.45
N ASP A 72 -79.71 50.66 -18.53
CA ASP A 72 -79.88 51.97 -17.90
C ASP A 72 -79.14 51.96 -16.55
N ASP A 73 -78.36 53.00 -16.27
CA ASP A 73 -77.61 53.13 -15.00
C ASP A 73 -78.48 53.56 -13.80
N GLY A 74 -79.79 53.75 -14.01
CA GLY A 74 -80.73 54.24 -13.00
C GLY A 74 -80.69 55.75 -12.82
N MET A 75 -79.80 56.45 -13.54
CA MET A 75 -79.72 57.91 -13.61
C MET A 75 -80.14 58.44 -14.99
N GLY A 76 -80.66 57.56 -15.86
CA GLY A 76 -81.12 57.87 -17.21
C GLY A 76 -80.01 57.86 -18.26
N ASN A 77 -78.79 57.39 -17.94
CA ASN A 77 -77.77 57.16 -18.95
C ASN A 77 -77.90 55.72 -19.46
N GLN A 78 -78.22 55.61 -20.74
CA GLN A 78 -78.20 54.33 -21.45
C GLN A 78 -76.81 54.03 -22.01
N ASN A 79 -76.34 52.81 -21.76
CA ASN A 79 -75.09 52.25 -22.28
C ASN A 79 -75.38 50.94 -23.00
N ASN A 80 -74.56 50.55 -23.97
CA ASN A 80 -74.62 49.20 -24.50
C ASN A 80 -73.97 48.21 -23.51
N CYS A 81 -74.43 46.97 -23.51
CA CYS A 81 -73.83 45.93 -22.68
C CYS A 81 -73.84 44.55 -23.32
N PHE A 82 -72.98 43.66 -22.82
CA PHE A 82 -73.09 42.22 -23.04
C PHE A 82 -72.43 41.44 -21.91
N ASN A 83 -72.90 40.21 -21.70
CA ASN A 83 -72.24 39.26 -20.81
C ASN A 83 -71.14 38.52 -21.58
N ILE A 84 -70.00 38.31 -20.94
CA ILE A 84 -68.91 37.51 -21.51
C ILE A 84 -69.37 36.05 -21.65
N PRO A 85 -69.14 35.37 -22.80
CA PRO A 85 -69.54 33.99 -22.98
C PRO A 85 -68.91 33.07 -21.93
N VAL A 86 -69.69 32.16 -21.36
CA VAL A 86 -69.23 31.25 -20.29
C VAL A 86 -68.04 30.42 -20.75
N GLU A 87 -68.08 29.91 -21.97
CA GLU A 87 -66.99 29.16 -22.63
C GLU A 87 -65.65 29.90 -22.58
N VAL A 88 -65.65 31.23 -22.81
CA VAL A 88 -64.43 32.05 -22.75
C VAL A 88 -63.87 32.11 -21.33
N THR A 89 -64.73 32.15 -20.31
CA THR A 89 -64.29 32.16 -18.91
C THR A 89 -63.74 30.79 -18.46
N GLU A 90 -64.28 29.70 -19.00
CA GLU A 90 -63.83 28.33 -18.71
C GLU A 90 -62.51 28.01 -19.44
N ILE A 91 -62.36 28.41 -20.71
CA ILE A 91 -61.12 28.25 -21.46
C ILE A 91 -59.95 28.98 -20.78
N VAL A 92 -60.15 30.22 -20.33
CA VAL A 92 -59.11 31.00 -19.65
C VAL A 92 -58.78 30.44 -18.26
N ALA A 93 -59.76 29.90 -17.53
CA ALA A 93 -59.52 29.23 -16.25
C ALA A 93 -58.73 27.92 -16.43
N ALA A 94 -59.12 27.09 -17.40
CA ALA A 94 -58.43 25.83 -17.70
C ALA A 94 -56.99 26.06 -18.18
N ALA A 95 -56.73 27.08 -19.00
CA ALA A 95 -55.38 27.46 -19.41
C ALA A 95 -54.50 27.86 -18.21
N ALA A 96 -55.03 28.64 -17.27
CA ALA A 96 -54.29 29.04 -16.07
C ALA A 96 -54.00 27.87 -15.11
N GLU A 97 -54.88 26.86 -15.07
CA GLU A 97 -54.66 25.64 -14.30
C GLU A 97 -53.60 24.74 -14.96
N GLU A 98 -53.61 24.60 -16.27
CA GLU A 98 -52.57 23.88 -17.04
C GLU A 98 -51.18 24.53 -16.89
N ASP A 99 -51.10 25.87 -16.94
CA ASP A 99 -49.87 26.62 -16.67
C ASP A 99 -49.31 26.31 -15.25
N LEU A 100 -50.18 26.28 -14.24
CA LEU A 100 -49.79 25.96 -12.86
C LEU A 100 -49.29 24.51 -12.73
N ILE A 101 -49.96 23.56 -13.39
CA ILE A 101 -49.54 22.15 -13.44
C ILE A 101 -48.15 22.02 -14.08
N GLN A 102 -47.92 22.75 -15.18
CA GLN A 102 -46.66 22.72 -15.90
C GLN A 102 -45.51 23.35 -15.08
N ILE A 103 -45.76 24.44 -14.34
CA ILE A 103 -44.78 25.04 -13.41
C ILE A 103 -44.40 24.02 -12.32
N ASN A 104 -45.38 23.45 -11.60
CA ASN A 104 -45.14 22.47 -10.54
C ASN A 104 -44.33 21.26 -11.04
N LYS A 105 -44.59 20.82 -12.28
CA LYS A 105 -43.89 19.72 -12.94
C LYS A 105 -42.44 20.08 -13.32
N GLN A 106 -42.18 21.32 -13.73
CA GLN A 106 -40.83 21.81 -13.97
C GLN A 106 -40.03 21.91 -12.67
N GLU A 107 -40.62 22.46 -11.61
CA GLU A 107 -39.98 22.52 -10.28
C GLU A 107 -39.65 21.12 -9.75
N GLU A 108 -40.55 20.13 -9.93
CA GLU A 108 -40.29 18.74 -9.55
C GLU A 108 -39.12 18.13 -10.33
N GLN A 109 -39.06 18.35 -11.65
CA GLN A 109 -37.95 17.91 -12.48
C GLN A 109 -36.62 18.55 -12.07
N GLU A 110 -36.63 19.84 -11.70
CA GLU A 110 -35.45 20.54 -11.20
C GLU A 110 -35.00 20.01 -9.84
N ARG A 111 -35.93 19.78 -8.89
CA ARG A 111 -35.62 19.13 -7.60
C ARG A 111 -34.97 17.76 -7.79
N ILE A 112 -35.52 16.93 -8.68
CA ILE A 112 -34.99 15.59 -8.97
C ILE A 112 -33.58 15.70 -9.55
N ARG A 113 -33.36 16.59 -10.53
CA ARG A 113 -32.06 16.83 -11.16
C ARG A 113 -31.00 17.30 -10.14
N LEU A 114 -31.33 18.26 -9.29
CA LEU A 114 -30.43 18.76 -8.25
C LEU A 114 -30.08 17.68 -7.23
N ALA A 115 -31.05 16.84 -6.84
CA ALA A 115 -30.81 15.71 -5.94
C ALA A 115 -29.94 14.61 -6.59
N GLU A 116 -30.07 14.38 -7.89
CA GLU A 116 -29.20 13.47 -8.65
C GLU A 116 -27.77 14.01 -8.77
N GLU A 117 -27.61 15.30 -9.04
CA GLU A 117 -26.31 15.98 -9.09
C GLU A 117 -25.59 15.96 -7.72
N GLU A 118 -26.32 16.21 -6.62
CA GLU A 118 -25.78 16.11 -5.26
C GLU A 118 -25.34 14.66 -4.92
N ARG A 119 -26.14 13.66 -5.32
CA ARG A 119 -25.80 12.24 -5.13
C ARG A 119 -24.55 11.86 -5.91
N LEU A 120 -24.46 12.24 -7.18
CA LEU A 120 -23.31 11.96 -8.04
C LEU A 120 -22.04 12.62 -7.49
N LYS A 121 -22.14 13.86 -7.00
CA LYS A 121 -21.03 14.55 -6.35
C LYS A 121 -20.54 13.82 -5.10
N LYS A 122 -21.45 13.38 -4.21
CA LYS A 122 -21.08 12.59 -3.01
C LYS A 122 -20.43 11.27 -3.36
N GLU A 123 -20.89 10.60 -4.42
CA GLU A 123 -20.29 9.36 -4.91
C GLU A 123 -18.88 9.59 -5.47
N GLN A 124 -18.66 10.68 -6.22
CA GLN A 124 -17.33 11.07 -6.71
C GLN A 124 -16.38 11.41 -5.56
N GLU A 125 -16.83 12.18 -4.58
CA GLU A 125 -16.06 12.49 -3.36
C GLU A 125 -15.71 11.21 -2.57
N GLU A 126 -16.60 10.22 -2.52
CA GLU A 126 -16.33 8.91 -1.90
C GLU A 126 -15.32 8.07 -2.69
N GLN A 127 -15.47 7.98 -4.01
CA GLN A 127 -14.49 7.29 -4.87
C GLN A 127 -13.10 7.93 -4.76
N GLU A 128 -13.01 9.26 -4.68
CA GLU A 128 -11.74 9.96 -4.49
C GLU A 128 -11.12 9.68 -3.10
N ARG A 129 -11.91 9.69 -2.01
CA ARG A 129 -11.42 9.29 -0.68
C ARG A 129 -10.88 7.86 -0.68
N ILE A 130 -11.58 6.92 -1.34
CA ILE A 130 -11.16 5.52 -1.44
C ILE A 130 -9.84 5.42 -2.22
N ARG A 131 -9.73 6.10 -3.38
CA ARG A 131 -8.50 6.13 -4.18
C ARG A 131 -7.30 6.67 -3.39
N LEU A 132 -7.48 7.79 -2.68
CA LEU A 132 -6.41 8.39 -1.86
C LEU A 132 -6.01 7.49 -0.69
N ALA A 133 -6.96 6.82 -0.03
CA ALA A 133 -6.67 5.86 1.04
C ALA A 133 -5.96 4.60 0.53
N GLU A 134 -6.27 4.14 -0.68
CA GLU A 134 -5.58 3.03 -1.34
C GLU A 134 -4.13 3.41 -1.72
N GLU A 135 -3.93 4.60 -2.29
CA GLU A 135 -2.61 5.16 -2.60
C GLU A 135 -1.74 5.31 -1.34
N GLU A 136 -2.30 5.83 -0.24
CA GLU A 136 -1.59 5.94 1.04
C GLU A 136 -1.21 4.56 1.61
N ARG A 137 -2.10 3.57 1.50
CA ARG A 137 -1.81 2.19 1.93
C ARG A 137 -0.70 1.56 1.10
N LEU A 138 -0.76 1.67 -0.22
CA LEU A 138 0.26 1.14 -1.13
C LEU A 138 1.62 1.79 -0.88
N LYS A 139 1.65 3.10 -0.63
CA LYS A 139 2.88 3.82 -0.27
C LYS A 139 3.49 3.30 1.03
N LYS A 140 2.69 3.10 2.09
CA LYS A 140 3.15 2.54 3.37
C LYS A 140 3.68 1.11 3.20
N GLU A 141 3.05 0.30 2.37
CA GLU A 141 3.51 -1.05 2.06
C GLU A 141 4.85 -1.03 1.30
N GLN A 142 5.03 -0.13 0.34
CA GLN A 142 6.31 0.07 -0.36
C GLN A 142 7.43 0.54 0.58
N GLU A 143 7.15 1.52 1.45
CA GLU A 143 8.08 1.99 2.49
C GLU A 143 8.46 0.86 3.48
N GLU A 144 7.53 -0.06 3.78
CA GLU A 144 7.78 -1.23 4.60
C GLU A 144 8.63 -2.30 3.89
N GLN A 145 8.32 -2.62 2.64
CA GLN A 145 9.13 -3.54 1.83
C GLN A 145 10.56 -3.01 1.65
N GLU A 146 10.73 -1.70 1.44
CA GLU A 146 12.06 -1.07 1.36
C GLU A 146 12.82 -1.13 2.69
N ARG A 147 12.17 -0.84 3.83
CA ARG A 147 12.78 -1.02 5.15
C ARG A 147 13.23 -2.46 5.40
N ILE A 148 12.42 -3.45 5.03
CA ILE A 148 12.75 -4.87 5.18
C ILE A 148 13.95 -5.23 4.29
N ARG A 149 13.96 -4.80 3.02
CA ARG A 149 15.07 -5.02 2.08
C ARG A 149 16.38 -4.43 2.60
N LEU A 150 16.36 -3.19 3.09
CA LEU A 150 17.55 -2.52 3.65
C LEU A 150 18.06 -3.22 4.93
N ALA A 151 17.15 -3.66 5.81
CA ALA A 151 17.52 -4.41 7.00
C ALA A 151 18.08 -5.80 6.69
N GLU A 152 17.60 -6.46 5.64
CA GLU A 152 18.15 -7.74 5.14
C GLU A 152 19.55 -7.54 4.53
N GLU A 153 19.74 -6.51 3.71
CA GLU A 153 21.04 -6.14 3.14
C GLU A 153 22.08 -5.82 4.24
N GLU A 154 21.70 -5.07 5.27
CA GLU A 154 22.56 -4.77 6.42
C GLU A 154 22.93 -6.04 7.20
N ARG A 155 21.98 -6.97 7.40
CA ARG A 155 22.23 -8.26 8.06
C ARG A 155 23.19 -9.13 7.24
N LEU A 156 22.97 -9.25 5.94
CA LEU A 156 23.81 -10.03 5.04
C LEU A 156 25.25 -9.47 5.02
N LYS A 157 25.40 -8.15 4.99
CA LYS A 157 26.70 -7.49 5.06
C LYS A 157 27.43 -7.79 6.37
N LYS A 158 26.74 -7.71 7.52
CA LYS A 158 27.32 -8.06 8.83
C LYS A 158 27.75 -9.52 8.91
N GLU A 159 26.97 -10.43 8.33
CA GLU A 159 27.30 -11.85 8.24
C GLU A 159 28.53 -12.09 7.35
N GLN A 160 28.63 -11.43 6.19
CA GLN A 160 29.81 -11.48 5.32
C GLN A 160 31.07 -10.95 6.02
N GLU A 161 30.97 -9.80 6.70
CA GLU A 161 32.06 -9.24 7.51
C GLU A 161 32.48 -10.19 8.64
N GLU A 162 31.54 -10.95 9.23
CA GLU A 162 31.83 -11.95 10.25
C GLU A 162 32.52 -13.21 9.69
N GLN A 163 32.02 -13.75 8.58
CA GLN A 163 32.65 -14.86 7.88
C GLN A 163 34.08 -14.50 7.41
N GLU A 164 34.31 -13.27 6.94
CA GLU A 164 35.65 -12.79 6.58
C GLU A 164 36.58 -12.68 7.80
N ARG A 165 36.10 -12.14 8.94
CA ARG A 165 36.89 -12.12 10.20
C ARG A 165 37.27 -13.53 10.64
N ILE A 166 36.34 -14.48 10.57
CA ILE A 166 36.59 -15.89 10.94
C ILE A 166 37.65 -16.50 10.00
N ARG A 167 37.49 -16.32 8.69
CA ARG A 167 38.45 -16.81 7.67
C ARG A 167 39.86 -16.27 7.91
N LEU A 168 40.00 -14.97 8.15
CA LEU A 168 41.30 -14.33 8.42
C LEU A 168 41.92 -14.83 9.73
N ALA A 169 41.12 -15.02 10.78
CA ALA A 169 41.60 -15.57 12.05
C ALA A 169 42.03 -17.05 11.92
N GLU A 170 41.35 -17.84 11.10
CA GLU A 170 41.73 -19.22 10.79
C GLU A 170 43.03 -19.28 9.99
N GLU A 171 43.19 -18.43 8.97
CA GLU A 171 44.42 -18.31 8.19
C GLU A 171 45.62 -17.89 9.07
N GLU A 172 45.44 -16.92 9.97
CA GLU A 172 46.47 -16.51 10.93
C GLU A 172 46.86 -17.65 11.90
N ARG A 173 45.88 -18.43 12.37
CA ARG A 173 46.13 -19.60 13.23
C ARG A 173 46.90 -20.69 12.49
N LEU A 174 46.48 -21.03 11.27
CA LEU A 174 47.15 -22.04 10.45
C LEU A 174 48.59 -21.63 10.13
N LYS A 175 48.83 -20.35 9.83
CA LYS A 175 50.18 -19.82 9.62
C LYS A 175 51.05 -19.96 10.87
N LYS A 176 50.55 -19.60 12.06
CA LYS A 176 51.29 -19.76 13.33
C LYS A 176 51.62 -21.23 13.62
N GLU A 177 50.70 -22.15 13.33
CA GLU A 177 50.93 -23.58 13.47
C GLU A 177 52.00 -24.09 12.48
N GLN A 178 51.96 -23.66 11.22
CA GLN A 178 52.99 -23.99 10.22
C GLN A 178 54.37 -23.46 10.63
N GLU A 179 54.46 -22.20 11.10
CA GLU A 179 55.70 -21.62 11.65
C GLU A 179 56.21 -22.40 12.87
N GLU A 180 55.31 -22.91 13.73
CA GLU A 180 55.69 -23.74 14.88
C GLU A 180 56.19 -25.13 14.47
N GLN A 181 55.49 -25.81 13.56
CA GLN A 181 55.93 -27.09 13.00
C GLN A 181 57.29 -26.95 12.30
N GLU A 182 57.53 -25.86 11.57
CA GLU A 182 58.83 -25.59 10.94
C GLU A 182 59.93 -25.35 11.99
N ARG A 183 59.68 -24.57 13.05
CA ARG A 183 60.64 -24.41 14.16
C ARG A 183 60.98 -25.75 14.82
N ILE A 184 60.00 -26.61 15.05
CA ILE A 184 60.20 -27.95 15.63
C ILE A 184 61.05 -28.82 14.70
N ARG A 185 60.73 -28.86 13.39
CA ARG A 185 61.49 -29.60 12.37
C ARG A 185 62.95 -29.16 12.31
N LEU A 186 63.21 -27.85 12.31
CA LEU A 186 64.57 -27.30 12.28
C LEU A 186 65.36 -27.64 13.55
N ALA A 187 64.72 -27.56 14.72
CA ALA A 187 65.34 -27.94 15.99
C ALA A 187 65.64 -29.45 16.08
N GLU A 188 64.78 -30.30 15.51
CA GLU A 188 65.02 -31.75 15.41
C GLU A 188 66.18 -32.06 14.46
N GLU A 189 66.24 -31.40 13.29
CA GLU A 189 67.36 -31.54 12.35
C GLU A 189 68.69 -31.11 12.97
N GLU A 190 68.71 -30.01 13.74
CA GLU A 190 69.90 -29.56 14.47
C GLU A 190 70.33 -30.55 15.54
N ARG A 191 69.39 -31.11 16.32
CA ARG A 191 69.67 -32.16 17.30
C ARG A 191 70.23 -33.42 16.66
N LEU A 192 69.67 -33.85 15.53
CA LEU A 192 70.14 -35.02 14.79
C LEU A 192 71.55 -34.80 14.22
N LYS A 193 71.86 -33.60 13.72
CA LYS A 193 73.23 -33.24 13.28
C LYS A 193 74.23 -33.33 14.43
N LYS A 194 73.89 -32.75 15.60
CA LYS A 194 74.73 -32.83 16.81
C LYS A 194 74.95 -34.26 17.27
N GLU A 195 73.91 -35.10 17.27
CA GLU A 195 74.04 -36.52 17.60
C GLU A 195 74.93 -37.27 16.58
N GLN A 196 74.77 -37.01 15.28
CA GLN A 196 75.63 -37.60 14.25
C GLN A 196 77.10 -37.17 14.38
N GLU A 197 77.37 -35.91 14.78
CA GLU A 197 78.73 -35.43 15.06
C GLU A 197 79.31 -36.09 16.31
N GLU A 198 78.53 -36.24 17.39
CA GLU A 198 78.93 -36.95 18.60
C GLU A 198 79.20 -38.44 18.32
N GLN A 199 78.33 -39.10 17.54
CA GLN A 199 78.53 -40.48 17.10
C GLN A 199 79.80 -40.64 16.24
N LYS A 200 80.07 -39.70 15.30
CA LYS A 200 81.33 -39.68 14.52
C LYS A 200 82.55 -39.50 15.41
N LEU A 201 82.49 -38.60 16.40
CA LEU A 201 83.56 -38.38 17.37
C LEU A 201 83.81 -39.64 18.22
N ARG A 202 82.75 -40.28 18.71
CA ARG A 202 82.81 -41.52 19.49
C ARG A 202 83.35 -42.69 18.66
N MET A 203 82.99 -42.79 17.38
CA MET A 203 83.55 -43.78 16.46
C MET A 203 85.04 -43.53 16.21
N LYS A 204 85.47 -42.27 16.04
CA LYS A 204 86.89 -41.92 15.92
C LYS A 204 87.67 -42.30 17.19
N GLN A 205 87.15 -41.96 18.37
CA GLN A 205 87.75 -42.36 19.65
C GLN A 205 87.85 -43.89 19.78
N LEU A 206 86.83 -44.63 19.34
CA LEU A 206 86.87 -46.09 19.34
C LEU A 206 87.92 -46.64 18.37
N GLU A 207 88.12 -46.00 17.22
CA GLU A 207 89.16 -46.35 16.25
C GLU A 207 90.57 -46.08 16.82
N ASP A 208 90.77 -44.93 17.46
CA ASP A 208 92.01 -44.57 18.16
C ASP A 208 92.31 -45.57 19.31
N ILE A 209 91.29 -45.96 20.09
CA ILE A 209 91.42 -46.99 21.15
C ILE A 209 91.75 -48.36 20.58
N LYS A 210 91.10 -48.80 19.49
CA LYS A 210 91.43 -50.08 18.83
C LYS A 210 92.87 -50.09 18.33
N LYS A 211 93.36 -48.95 17.81
CA LYS A 211 94.75 -48.82 17.35
C LYS A 211 95.73 -48.98 18.51
N LEU A 212 95.52 -48.27 19.62
CA LEU A 212 96.30 -48.43 20.85
C LEU A 212 96.27 -49.88 21.37
N LEU A 213 95.10 -50.53 21.34
CA LEU A 213 94.98 -51.94 21.73
C LEU A 213 95.66 -52.92 20.76
N SER A 214 95.81 -52.57 19.47
CA SER A 214 96.61 -53.37 18.54
C SER A 214 98.10 -53.25 18.82
N GLU A 215 98.58 -52.04 19.13
CA GLU A 215 99.96 -51.75 19.54
C GLU A 215 100.29 -52.44 20.89
N ASP A 216 99.34 -52.47 21.84
CA ASP A 216 99.47 -53.24 23.10
C ASP A 216 99.40 -54.77 22.89
N ASN A 217 98.70 -55.27 21.87
CA ASN A 217 98.63 -56.71 21.58
C ASN A 217 99.93 -57.22 20.91
N ASP A 218 100.60 -56.37 20.14
CA ASP A 218 101.98 -56.62 19.68
C ASP A 218 102.96 -56.67 20.88
N ILE A 219 102.74 -55.87 21.93
CA ILE A 219 103.48 -55.99 23.20
C ILE A 219 103.09 -57.27 23.97
N TYR A 220 101.81 -57.66 23.97
CA TYR A 220 101.32 -58.82 24.72
C TYR A 220 101.78 -60.16 24.10
N THR A 221 101.82 -60.27 22.77
CA THR A 221 102.35 -61.46 22.07
C THR A 221 103.86 -61.66 22.29
N ILE A 222 104.62 -60.58 22.53
CA ILE A 222 106.02 -60.64 23.00
C ILE A 222 106.10 -61.11 24.47
N ARG A 223 105.10 -60.79 25.30
CA ARG A 223 105.05 -61.11 26.75
C ARG A 223 104.57 -62.54 27.05
N GLU A 224 103.56 -63.04 26.35
CA GLU A 224 103.02 -64.40 26.55
C GLU A 224 104.05 -65.49 26.23
N ARG A 225 104.99 -65.21 25.31
CA ARG A 225 106.14 -66.11 25.05
C ARG A 225 107.08 -66.28 26.26
N ASN A 226 106.93 -65.48 27.32
CA ASN A 226 107.79 -65.47 28.51
C ASN A 226 107.07 -65.83 29.83
N LYS A 227 105.80 -66.27 29.83
CA LYS A 227 105.03 -66.53 31.07
C LYS A 227 104.26 -67.85 31.14
N SER A 228 104.83 -68.92 30.59
CA SER A 228 104.39 -70.29 30.90
C SER A 228 104.82 -70.74 32.33
N SER A 229 104.12 -70.31 33.39
CA SER A 229 104.16 -70.97 34.72
C SER A 229 103.10 -70.52 35.76
N SER A 230 102.64 -71.50 36.54
CA SER A 230 101.77 -71.43 37.74
C SER A 230 100.23 -71.33 37.53
N LYS A 231 99.47 -71.71 38.57
CA LYS A 231 98.10 -72.26 38.50
C LYS A 231 97.08 -71.57 39.44
N GLN A 232 95.78 -71.79 39.12
CA GLN A 232 94.57 -71.82 39.99
C GLN A 232 93.84 -70.51 40.41
N LYS A 233 92.72 -70.21 39.71
CA LYS A 233 91.27 -70.26 40.12
C LYS A 233 90.84 -69.90 41.57
N PRO A 234 89.53 -69.57 41.83
CA PRO A 234 88.47 -68.93 41.01
C PRO A 234 87.58 -67.93 41.82
N ILE A 235 86.42 -67.46 41.30
CA ILE A 235 85.10 -67.35 41.98
C ILE A 235 83.97 -66.89 40.99
N SER A 236 82.70 -67.12 41.35
CA SER A 236 81.47 -66.81 40.57
C SER A 236 80.46 -66.03 41.46
N ARG A 237 79.30 -65.48 41.03
CA ARG A 237 78.23 -65.90 40.09
C ARG A 237 77.44 -64.62 39.67
N SER A 238 76.77 -64.51 38.51
CA SER A 238 75.36 -64.90 38.18
C SER A 238 74.35 -64.61 39.32
N ILE A 239 73.17 -64.00 39.12
CA ILE A 239 72.05 -64.39 38.23
C ILE A 239 71.12 -63.18 37.92
N ASN A 240 70.38 -63.30 36.81
CA ASN A 240 69.35 -62.39 36.27
C ASN A 240 67.96 -62.46 36.98
N GLU A 241 66.96 -61.78 36.40
CA GLU A 241 65.51 -62.05 36.54
C GLU A 241 64.78 -61.64 37.85
N SER A 242 64.10 -60.49 37.78
CA SER A 242 62.86 -60.22 38.52
C SER A 242 62.02 -59.12 37.82
N LEU A 243 61.42 -59.45 36.66
CA LEU A 243 60.74 -58.46 35.82
C LEU A 243 59.47 -59.03 35.11
N VAL A 244 58.54 -59.60 35.88
CA VAL A 244 57.24 -60.10 35.34
C VAL A 244 56.01 -59.68 36.17
N ILE A 245 56.05 -59.75 37.50
CA ILE A 245 54.81 -59.72 38.35
C ILE A 245 54.36 -58.29 38.73
N LYS A 246 54.21 -57.36 37.77
CA LYS A 246 53.70 -56.01 38.06
C LYS A 246 52.85 -55.32 36.98
N LYS A 247 52.45 -56.01 35.90
CA LYS A 247 51.64 -55.40 34.80
C LYS A 247 50.17 -55.84 34.70
N GLU A 248 49.75 -56.92 35.34
CA GLU A 248 48.37 -57.43 35.15
C GLU A 248 47.32 -56.77 36.05
N GLN A 249 47.70 -56.21 37.20
CA GLN A 249 46.75 -55.68 38.18
C GLN A 249 46.19 -54.29 37.81
N GLN A 250 46.84 -53.55 36.90
CA GLN A 250 46.46 -52.17 36.56
C GLN A 250 45.51 -52.06 35.34
N VAL A 251 45.38 -53.13 34.53
CA VAL A 251 44.58 -53.11 33.29
C VAL A 251 43.08 -53.35 33.55
N ASN A 252 42.73 -53.97 34.68
CA ASN A 252 41.34 -54.39 34.94
C ASN A 252 40.43 -53.26 35.46
N GLU A 253 40.99 -52.23 36.13
CA GLU A 253 40.20 -51.10 36.64
C GLU A 253 39.76 -50.09 35.56
N SER A 254 40.45 -50.04 34.42
CA SER A 254 40.15 -49.09 33.34
C SER A 254 38.91 -49.51 32.54
N LYS A 255 38.73 -50.81 32.30
CA LYS A 255 37.62 -51.34 31.47
C LYS A 255 36.25 -51.15 32.14
N THR A 256 36.16 -51.37 33.45
CA THR A 256 34.91 -51.22 34.21
C THR A 256 34.40 -49.77 34.23
N ARG A 257 35.31 -48.77 34.26
CA ARG A 257 34.92 -47.35 34.27
C ARG A 257 34.26 -46.91 32.95
N TYR A 258 34.79 -47.32 31.80
CA TYR A 258 34.20 -46.93 30.50
C TYR A 258 32.78 -47.44 30.28
N ILE A 259 32.45 -48.63 30.78
CA ILE A 259 31.11 -49.22 30.66
C ILE A 259 30.07 -48.41 31.47
N VAL A 260 30.44 -47.95 32.67
CA VAL A 260 29.55 -47.15 33.53
C VAL A 260 29.25 -45.78 32.92
N TYR A 261 30.25 -45.10 32.35
CA TYR A 261 30.03 -43.80 31.68
C TYR A 261 29.24 -43.91 30.37
N GLY A 262 29.40 -45.00 29.60
CA GLY A 262 28.62 -45.21 28.38
C GLY A 262 27.12 -45.34 28.65
N LEU A 263 26.73 -46.07 29.70
CA LEU A 263 25.33 -46.30 30.05
C LEU A 263 24.62 -45.04 30.58
N THR A 264 25.32 -44.18 31.32
CA THR A 264 24.72 -42.92 31.82
C THR A 264 24.49 -41.89 30.71
N CYS A 265 25.39 -41.79 29.73
CA CYS A 265 25.21 -40.91 28.57
C CYS A 265 24.00 -41.30 27.71
N ILE A 266 23.75 -42.60 27.51
CA ILE A 266 22.59 -43.10 26.74
C ILE A 266 21.28 -42.76 27.45
N GLY A 267 21.21 -42.89 28.78
CA GLY A 267 20.04 -42.53 29.58
C GLY A 267 19.69 -41.03 29.48
N ILE A 268 20.69 -40.16 29.52
CA ILE A 268 20.49 -38.69 29.41
C ILE A 268 19.98 -38.31 28.02
N LEU A 269 20.51 -38.93 26.96
CA LEU A 269 20.05 -38.74 25.58
C LEU A 269 18.58 -39.14 25.39
N ALA A 270 18.16 -40.27 25.95
CA ALA A 270 16.76 -40.73 25.89
C ALA A 270 15.78 -39.75 26.55
N VAL A 271 16.16 -39.15 27.69
CA VAL A 271 15.33 -38.15 28.39
C VAL A 271 15.23 -36.85 27.57
N LEU A 272 16.32 -36.38 26.97
CA LEU A 272 16.32 -35.18 26.12
C LEU A 272 15.45 -35.36 24.86
N ILE A 273 15.49 -36.52 24.22
CA ILE A 273 14.65 -36.84 23.06
C ILE A 273 13.16 -36.85 23.45
N TYR A 274 12.81 -37.43 24.61
CA TYR A 274 11.43 -37.43 25.10
C TYR A 274 10.90 -36.01 25.36
N ILE A 275 11.69 -35.15 26.01
CA ILE A 275 11.33 -33.74 26.25
C ILE A 275 11.12 -32.99 24.92
N LEU A 276 11.99 -33.19 23.92
CA LEU A 276 11.86 -32.57 22.60
C LEU A 276 10.68 -33.08 21.77
N SER A 277 10.12 -34.26 22.08
CA SER A 277 8.94 -34.80 21.40
C SER A 277 7.59 -34.40 22.02
N THR A 278 7.61 -33.61 23.10
CA THR A 278 6.42 -33.26 23.91
C THR A 278 6.12 -31.74 23.91
N TYR A 279 6.81 -30.98 23.06
CA TYR A 279 6.63 -29.55 22.79
C TYR A 279 6.48 -29.32 21.28
#